data_AF-A0A2N1UWN7-F1
#
_entry.id   AF-A0A2N1UWN7-F1
#
_cell.length_a   1.000
_cell.length_b   1.000
_cell.length_c   1.000
_cell.angle_alpha   90.00
_cell.angle_beta   90.00
_cell.angle_gamma   90.00
#
_symmetry.space_group_name_H-M   'P 1'
#
loop_
_entity.id
_entity.type
_entity.pdbx_description
1 polymer ?
#
loop_
_entity_poly.entity_id
_entity_poly.type
_entity_poly.pdbx_seq_one_letter_code
_entity_poly.pdbx_strand_id
1 'polypeptide(L)' 'MTSRTRFLLVIGFLIGLAALRLPLWEVRLGAPQYPEGLGLRIHAHTVTGIKEHDLDNINGLNHYIGM' A
#
# COMPACT_ATOMS: atom_id res chain seq x y z
N MET A 1 20.48 -1.97 29.91
CA MET A 1 19.80 -2.75 28.84
C MET A 1 20.59 -4.03 28.58
N THR A 2 19.94 -5.19 28.49
CA THR A 2 20.63 -6.45 28.19
C THR A 2 20.94 -6.56 26.69
N SER A 3 21.93 -7.37 26.30
CA SER A 3 22.28 -7.58 24.88
C SER A 3 21.11 -8.09 24.05
N ARG A 4 20.23 -8.90 24.66
CA ARG A 4 18.99 -9.39 24.03
C ARG A 4 18.03 -8.24 23.72
N THR A 5 17.82 -7.33 24.66
CA THR A 5 16.97 -6.15 24.44
C THR A 5 17.52 -5.26 23.33
N ARG A 6 18.85 -5.00 23.30
CA ARG A 6 19.48 -4.20 22.25
C ARG A 6 19.31 -4.85 20.86
N PHE A 7 19.45 -6.17 20.77
CA PHE A 7 19.24 -6.91 19.53
C PHE A 7 17.80 -6.81 19.02
N LEU A 8 16.81 -6.99 19.90
CA LEU A 8 15.40 -6.86 19.54
C LEU A 8 15.05 -5.44 19.05
N LEU A 9 15.63 -4.41 19.65
CA LEU A 9 15.43 -3.02 19.21
C LEU A 9 15.98 -2.79 17.80
N VAL A 10 17.17 -3.32 17.49
CA VAL A 10 17.75 -3.22 16.14
C VAL A 10 16.86 -3.92 15.12
N ILE A 11 16.36 -5.13 15.44
CA ILE A 11 15.42 -5.83 14.56
C ILE A 11 14.14 -5.03 14.35
N GLY A 12 13.54 -4.52 15.42
CA GLY A 12 12.31 -3.73 15.32
C GLY A 12 12.49 -2.48 14.47
N PHE A 13 13.64 -1.80 14.61
CA PHE A 13 14.00 -0.67 13.78
C PHE A 13 14.12 -1.05 12.30
N LEU A 14 14.80 -2.15 11.99
CA LEU A 14 14.94 -2.64 10.60
C LEU A 14 13.60 -3.05 9.98
N ILE A 15 12.72 -3.71 10.75
CA ILE A 15 11.36 -4.04 10.31
C ILE A 15 10.58 -2.75 10.03
N GLY A 16 10.69 -1.74 10.89
CA GLY A 16 10.08 -0.43 10.67
C GLY A 16 10.55 0.23 9.39
N LEU A 17 11.87 0.23 9.12
CA LEU A 17 12.42 0.75 7.87
C LEU A 17 11.91 -0.02 6.65
N ALA A 18 11.82 -1.35 6.73
CA ALA A 18 11.25 -2.16 5.65
C ALA A 18 9.77 -1.83 5.40
N ALA A 19 8.99 -1.64 6.46
CA ALA A 19 7.57 -1.30 6.39
C ALA A 19 7.29 0.08 5.76
N LEU A 20 8.25 1.01 5.81
CA LEU A 20 8.14 2.29 5.11
C LEU A 20 8.30 2.14 3.59
N ARG A 21 9.07 1.14 3.13
CA ARG A 21 9.39 0.97 1.71
C ARG A 21 8.52 -0.04 0.99
N LEU A 22 8.06 -1.07 1.69
CA LEU A 22 7.21 -2.12 1.16
C LEU A 22 5.72 -1.72 1.27
N PRO A 23 4.87 -2.16 0.34
CA PRO A 23 3.44 -1.99 0.50
C PRO A 23 2.95 -2.84 1.68
N LEU A 24 2.17 -2.23 2.56
CA LEU A 24 1.49 -2.93 3.65
C LEU A 24 0.29 -3.72 3.12
N TRP A 25 -0.40 -3.15 2.14
CA TRP A 25 -1.57 -3.76 1.50
C TRP A 25 -1.53 -3.57 -0.01
N GLU A 26 -2.05 -4.56 -0.72
CA GLU A 26 -2.36 -4.47 -2.15
C GLU A 26 -3.84 -4.73 -2.34
N VAL A 27 -4.53 -3.83 -3.06
CA VAL A 27 -5.95 -3.94 -3.38
C VAL A 27 -6.07 -4.13 -4.88
N ARG A 28 -6.87 -5.11 -5.29
CA ARG A 28 -7.19 -5.37 -6.70
C ARG A 28 -8.69 -5.24 -6.91
N LEU A 29 -9.07 -4.42 -7.88
CA LEU A 29 -10.45 -4.09 -8.19
C LEU A 29 -10.76 -4.56 -9.61
N GLY A 30 -11.83 -5.34 -9.73
CA GLY A 30 -12.41 -5.71 -11.02
C GLY A 30 -13.62 -4.83 -11.31
N ALA A 31 -13.66 -4.23 -12.49
CA ALA A 31 -14.80 -3.44 -12.94
C ALA A 31 -15.07 -3.72 -14.43
N PRO A 32 -16.33 -3.76 -14.89
CA PRO A 32 -16.64 -3.98 -16.31
C PRO A 32 -15.98 -2.98 -17.27
N GLN A 33 -15.74 -1.75 -16.82
CA GLN A 33 -15.13 -0.66 -17.59
C GLN A 33 -13.60 -0.75 -17.67
N TYR A 34 -12.98 -1.56 -16.81
CA TYR A 34 -11.53 -1.80 -16.78
C TYR A 34 -11.27 -3.31 -16.87
N PRO A 35 -11.35 -3.91 -18.07
CA PRO A 35 -11.15 -5.34 -18.27
C PRO A 35 -9.79 -5.86 -17.79
N GLU A 36 -8.78 -4.99 -17.79
CA GLU A 36 -7.44 -5.21 -17.28
C GLU A 36 -7.32 -5.12 -15.75
N GLY A 37 -8.43 -4.81 -15.06
CA GLY A 37 -8.51 -4.55 -13.63
C GLY A 37 -7.86 -3.23 -13.21
N LEU A 38 -8.03 -2.82 -11.96
CA LEU A 38 -7.31 -1.70 -11.34
C LEU A 38 -6.67 -2.18 -10.05
N GLY A 39 -5.67 -1.47 -9.54
CA GLY A 39 -5.20 -1.77 -8.20
C GLY A 39 -4.40 -0.67 -7.52
N LEU A 40 -4.30 -0.80 -6.20
CA LEU A 40 -3.59 0.12 -5.32
C LEU A 40 -2.56 -0.63 -4.49
N ARG A 41 -1.46 0.06 -4.19
CA ARG A 41 -0.50 -0.31 -3.14
C ARG A 41 -0.57 0.74 -2.05
N ILE A 42 -0.91 0.29 -0.85
CA ILE A 42 -0.98 1.13 0.34
C ILE A 42 0.33 0.92 1.11
N HIS A 43 1.14 1.96 1.13
CA HIS A 43 2.34 2.05 1.96
C HIS A 43 2.00 2.74 3.28
N ALA A 44 2.88 2.61 4.27
CA ALA A 44 2.67 3.24 5.58
C ALA A 44 2.43 4.77 5.55
N HIS A 45 2.88 5.44 4.48
CA HIS A 45 2.87 6.89 4.36
C HIS A 45 2.18 7.40 3.08
N THR A 46 1.73 6.51 2.19
CA THR A 46 1.14 6.91 0.91
C THR A 46 0.34 5.78 0.26
N VAL A 47 -0.50 6.13 -0.69
CA VAL A 47 -1.21 5.18 -1.55
C VAL A 47 -0.81 5.46 -3.00
N THR A 48 -0.48 4.41 -3.75
CA THR A 48 -0.08 4.51 -5.16
C THR A 48 -0.88 3.53 -6.01
N GLY A 49 -1.06 3.84 -7.30
CA GLY A 49 -1.56 2.85 -8.26
C GLY A 49 -0.61 1.67 -8.46
N ILE A 50 -1.12 0.49 -8.83
CA ILE A 50 -0.31 -0.63 -9.32
C ILE A 50 0.18 -0.33 -10.73
N LYS A 51 -0.71 0.19 -11.59
CA LYS A 51 -0.43 0.71 -12.93
C LYS A 51 -0.53 2.24 -12.95
N GLU A 52 -0.06 2.83 -14.04
CA GLU A 52 -0.21 4.26 -14.30
C GLU A 52 -1.69 4.66 -14.28
N HIS A 53 -2.02 5.75 -13.61
CA HIS A 53 -3.38 6.27 -13.41
C HIS A 53 -4.37 5.41 -12.62
N ASP A 54 -4.00 4.22 -12.11
CA ASP A 54 -4.94 3.38 -11.33
C ASP A 54 -5.53 4.13 -10.13
N LEU A 55 -4.72 4.95 -9.44
CA LEU A 55 -5.19 5.74 -8.29
C LEU A 55 -6.22 6.80 -8.70
N ASP A 56 -5.96 7.52 -9.79
CA ASP A 56 -6.86 8.56 -10.28
C ASP A 56 -8.16 7.94 -10.80
N ASN A 57 -8.06 6.83 -11.53
CA ASN A 57 -9.20 6.07 -12.04
C ASN A 57 -10.07 5.54 -10.89
N ILE A 58 -9.46 4.97 -9.84
CA ILE A 58 -10.18 4.50 -8.66
C ILE A 58 -10.83 5.68 -7.92
N ASN A 59 -10.14 6.81 -7.75
CA ASN A 59 -10.73 8.00 -7.12
C ASN A 59 -11.92 8.54 -7.93
N GLY A 60 -11.81 8.55 -9.26
CA GLY A 60 -12.90 8.91 -10.16
C GLY A 60 -14.08 7.95 -10.03
N LEU A 61 -13.83 6.64 -10.03
CA LEU A 61 -14.87 5.64 -9.78
C LEU A 61 -15.56 5.88 -8.44
N ASN A 62 -14.80 6.05 -7.35
CA ASN A 62 -15.32 6.31 -6.01
C ASN A 62 -16.22 7.55 -5.97
N HIS A 63 -15.85 8.61 -6.68
CA HIS A 63 -16.67 9.80 -6.82
C HIS A 63 -18.04 9.52 -7.46
N TYR A 64 -18.12 8.58 -8.42
CA TYR A 64 -19.36 8.21 -9.10
C TYR A 64 -20.18 7.14 -8.38
N ILE A 65 -19.54 6.20 -7.67
CA ILE A 65 -20.22 5.13 -6.92
C ILE A 65 -20.51 5.51 -5.46
N GLY A 66 -19.97 6.64 -4.98
CA GLY A 66 -20.25 7.18 -3.66
C GLY A 66 -19.56 6.43 -2.52
N MET A 67 -18.30 6.01 -2.71
CA MET A 67 -17.44 5.52 -1.63
C MET A 67 -16.62 6.64 -0.99
#